data_AF-A0A0H3EGY6-F1
#
_entry.id   AF-A0A0H3EGY6-F1
#
_cell.length_a   1.000
_cell.length_b   1.000
_cell.length_c   1.000
_cell.angle_alpha   90.00
_cell.angle_beta   90.00
_cell.angle_gamma   90.00
#
_symmetry.space_group_name_H-M   'P 1'
#
loop_
_entity.id
_entity.type
_entity.pdbx_description
1 polymer ?
#
loop_
_entity_poly.entity_id
_entity_poly.type
_entity_poly.pdbx_seq_one_letter_code
_entity_poly.pdbx_strand_id
1 'polypeptide(L)'
;MQRKCLICPPSAIYQPIQKLRVIFPDLLFIRKGQGVTPTAFAMHLYESITQGLESILGALDIEGSYDKQRTITIAPSPSVGAQVLPVIYRAIKTHYPQLLLRNPPIGGAENQLCQFQTDLITDNMFCTGP
;
A
#
# COMPACT_ATOMS: atom_id res chain seq x y z
N MET A 1 -7.32 11.81 23.33
CA MET A 1 -5.84 11.82 23.43
C MET A 1 -5.34 12.96 22.55
N GLN A 2 -4.82 14.05 23.14
CA GLN A 2 -4.47 15.30 22.46
C GLN A 2 -3.16 15.13 21.68
N ARG A 3 -3.19 15.11 20.34
CA ARG A 3 -1.97 15.15 19.51
C ARG A 3 -1.44 16.59 19.50
N LYS A 4 -0.50 16.89 20.40
CA LYS A 4 0.32 18.12 20.36
C LYS A 4 1.25 18.04 19.15
N CYS A 5 1.05 18.92 18.16
CA CYS A 5 2.05 19.22 17.12
C CYS A 5 3.27 19.85 17.81
N LEU A 6 4.25 19.03 18.19
CA LEU A 6 5.36 19.47 19.05
C LEU A 6 6.55 20.09 18.32
N ILE A 7 6.55 20.24 16.98
CA ILE A 7 7.76 20.67 16.26
C ILE A 7 7.47 21.58 15.07
N CYS A 8 6.65 22.60 15.25
CA CYS A 8 6.63 23.71 14.28
C CYS A 8 6.82 25.05 15.01
N PRO A 9 7.84 25.86 14.66
CA PRO A 9 7.80 27.27 15.02
C PRO A 9 6.49 27.89 14.47
N PRO A 10 5.93 28.94 15.09
CA PRO A 10 4.65 29.53 14.70
C PRO A 10 4.58 29.83 13.19
N SER A 11 5.69 30.23 12.58
CA SER A 11 5.83 30.50 11.15
C SER A 11 5.56 29.29 10.24
N ALA A 12 5.89 28.07 10.66
CA ALA A 12 5.78 26.87 9.86
C ALA A 12 4.34 26.36 9.71
N ILE A 13 3.43 26.79 10.59
CA ILE A 13 1.98 26.57 10.45
C ILE A 13 1.34 27.69 9.61
N TYR A 14 1.82 28.92 9.74
CA TYR A 14 1.23 30.08 9.07
C TYR A 14 1.51 30.14 7.56
N GLN A 15 2.71 29.78 7.11
CA GLN A 15 3.08 29.84 5.69
C GLN A 15 2.26 28.87 4.80
N PRO A 16 2.07 27.59 5.17
CA PRO A 16 1.19 26.68 4.43
C PRO A 16 -0.27 27.14 4.45
N ILE A 17 -0.77 27.65 5.58
CA ILE A 17 -2.14 28.17 5.71
C ILE A 17 -2.36 29.41 4.84
N GLN A 18 -1.38 30.31 4.75
CA GLN A 18 -1.45 31.46 3.85
C GLN A 18 -1.48 31.04 2.38
N LYS A 19 -0.68 30.05 1.97
CA LYS A 19 -0.74 29.47 0.62
C LYS A 19 -2.09 28.78 0.35
N LEU A 20 -2.65 28.08 1.33
CA LEU A 20 -3.99 27.50 1.25
C LEU A 20 -5.08 28.58 1.08
N ARG A 21 -4.99 29.73 1.77
CA ARG A 21 -5.93 30.86 1.59
C ARG A 21 -5.87 31.51 0.20
N VAL A 22 -4.77 31.35 -0.53
CA VAL A 22 -4.67 31.83 -1.92
C VAL A 22 -5.39 30.88 -2.88
N ILE A 23 -5.48 29.59 -2.54
CA ILE A 23 -6.09 28.54 -3.36
C ILE A 23 -7.58 28.36 -3.05
N PHE A 24 -7.97 28.58 -1.80
CA PHE A 24 -9.34 28.39 -1.33
C PHE A 24 -10.02 29.75 -1.09
N PRO A 25 -11.12 30.06 -1.82
CA PRO A 25 -11.78 31.36 -1.75
C PRO A 25 -12.50 31.63 -0.41
N ASP A 26 -12.71 30.59 0.41
CA ASP A 26 -13.43 30.68 1.68
C ASP A 26 -12.51 30.87 2.90
N LEU A 27 -12.99 31.67 3.86
CA LEU A 27 -12.33 31.88 5.15
C LEU A 27 -12.15 30.54 5.88
N LEU A 28 -10.90 30.11 6.09
CA LEU A 28 -10.61 28.86 6.81
C LEU A 28 -10.81 29.00 8.33
N PHE A 29 -10.68 30.20 8.87
CA PHE A 29 -10.79 30.46 10.31
C PHE A 29 -11.47 31.80 10.56
N ILE A 30 -12.34 31.83 11.57
CA ILE A 30 -13.00 33.06 12.06
C ILE A 30 -12.47 33.35 13.46
N ARG A 31 -12.14 34.61 13.75
CA ARG A 31 -11.83 35.03 15.13
C ARG A 31 -13.12 35.23 15.93
N LYS A 32 -13.24 34.56 17.07
CA LYS A 32 -14.27 34.84 18.09
C LYS A 32 -13.56 35.11 19.42
N GLY A 33 -13.68 36.33 19.95
CA GLY A 33 -13.05 36.72 21.22
C GLY A 33 -11.51 36.56 21.21
N GLN A 34 -10.96 35.91 22.25
CA GLN A 34 -9.52 35.59 22.34
C GLN A 34 -9.07 34.38 21.50
N GLY A 35 -9.94 33.79 20.66
CA GLY A 35 -9.66 32.55 19.93
C GLY A 35 -9.88 32.62 18.42
N VAL A 36 -9.43 31.58 17.74
CA VAL A 36 -9.74 31.26 16.34
C VAL A 36 -10.58 29.99 16.30
N THR A 37 -11.64 29.99 15.50
CA THR A 37 -12.51 28.84 15.28
C THR A 37 -12.43 28.44 13.82
N PRO A 38 -12.22 27.15 13.48
CA PRO A 38 -12.28 26.69 12.10
C PRO A 38 -13.69 26.91 11.54
N THR A 39 -13.79 27.26 10.26
CA THR A 39 -15.07 27.30 9.57
C THR A 39 -15.52 25.89 9.17
N ALA A 40 -16.81 25.75 8.84
CA ALA A 40 -17.34 24.50 8.29
C ALA A 40 -16.56 24.04 7.06
N PHE A 41 -16.16 24.99 6.21
CA PHE A 41 -15.32 24.71 5.05
C PHE A 41 -13.93 24.18 5.44
N ALA A 42 -13.27 24.76 6.44
CA ALA A 42 -11.98 24.27 6.92
C ALA A 42 -12.07 22.87 7.57
N MET A 43 -13.17 22.57 8.27
CA MET A 43 -13.42 21.24 8.83
C MET A 43 -13.57 20.20 7.72
N HIS A 44 -14.38 20.48 6.70
CA HIS A 44 -14.57 19.58 5.56
C HIS A 44 -13.28 19.37 4.75
N LEU A 45 -12.52 20.45 4.54
CA LEU A 45 -11.23 20.40 3.87
C LEU A 45 -10.20 19.59 4.67
N TYR A 46 -10.19 19.72 6.00
CA TYR A 46 -9.36 18.89 6.87
C TYR A 46 -9.69 17.40 6.73
N GLU A 47 -10.97 17.04 6.76
CA GLU A 47 -11.40 15.65 6.58
C GLU A 47 -10.98 15.10 5.21
N SER A 48 -11.27 15.83 4.14
CA SER A 48 -10.96 15.41 2.76
C SER A 48 -9.45 15.22 2.54
N ILE A 49 -8.64 16.15 3.05
CA ILE A 49 -7.17 16.06 2.94
C ILE A 49 -6.62 14.94 3.82
N THR A 50 -7.14 14.80 5.05
CA THR A 50 -6.71 13.73 5.96
C THR A 50 -6.99 12.37 5.35
N GLN A 51 -8.18 12.15 4.79
CA GLN A 51 -8.54 10.93 4.10
C GLN A 51 -7.63 10.66 2.89
N GLY A 52 -7.35 11.68 2.07
CA GLY A 52 -6.42 11.55 0.95
C GLY A 52 -5.00 11.17 1.38
N LEU A 53 -4.49 11.82 2.42
CA LEU A 53 -3.16 11.54 2.97
C LEU A 53 -3.09 10.16 3.63
N GLU A 54 -4.10 9.76 4.38
CA GLU A 54 -4.19 8.41 4.96
C GLU A 54 -4.26 7.34 3.87
N SER A 55 -4.96 7.60 2.76
CA SER A 55 -4.95 6.71 1.60
C SER A 55 -3.57 6.61 0.93
N ILE A 56 -2.83 7.71 0.83
CA ILE A 56 -1.46 7.72 0.29
C ILE A 56 -0.51 6.99 1.24
N LEU A 57 -0.58 7.28 2.54
CA LEU A 57 0.22 6.62 3.57
C LEU A 57 -0.08 5.12 3.62
N GLY A 58 -1.35 4.72 3.54
CA GLY A 58 -1.75 3.31 3.47
C GLY A 58 -1.39 2.61 2.15
N ALA A 59 -1.15 3.36 1.07
CA ALA A 59 -0.62 2.82 -0.17
C ALA A 59 0.92 2.66 -0.14
N LEU A 60 1.61 3.56 0.57
CA LEU A 60 3.06 3.50 0.81
C LEU A 60 3.44 2.50 1.90
N ASP A 61 2.51 2.19 2.81
CA ASP A 61 2.64 1.13 3.81
C ASP A 61 2.49 -0.25 3.16
N ILE A 62 3.52 -0.63 2.41
CA ILE A 62 3.66 -1.92 1.71
C ILE A 62 3.74 -3.08 2.74
N GLU A 63 4.15 -2.78 3.97
CA GLU A 63 4.34 -3.72 5.07
C GLU A 63 3.06 -3.95 5.89
N GLY A 64 2.18 -2.97 6.09
CA GLY A 64 1.04 -3.07 7.01
C GLY A 64 -0.28 -3.60 6.44
N SER A 65 -0.47 -3.64 5.11
CA SER A 65 -1.74 -4.08 4.50
C SER A 65 -1.74 -5.59 4.22
N TYR A 66 -1.98 -6.40 5.25
CA TYR A 66 -2.18 -7.86 5.14
C TYR A 66 -3.65 -8.26 4.88
N ASP A 67 -4.58 -7.31 4.95
CA ASP A 67 -6.02 -7.52 4.71
C ASP A 67 -6.40 -7.51 3.22
N LYS A 68 -5.49 -7.13 2.32
CA LYS A 68 -5.73 -7.23 0.87
C LYS A 68 -5.46 -8.66 0.42
N GLN A 69 -6.39 -9.21 -0.35
CA GLN A 69 -6.25 -10.52 -1.01
C GLN A 69 -5.03 -10.49 -1.93
N ARG A 70 -3.89 -11.01 -1.46
CA ARG A 70 -2.66 -11.11 -2.24
C ARG A 70 -2.65 -12.41 -3.02
N THR A 71 -2.11 -12.38 -4.24
CA THR A 71 -1.88 -13.58 -5.04
C THR A 71 -0.39 -13.86 -5.08
N ILE A 72 0.00 -15.10 -4.80
CA ILE A 72 1.34 -15.63 -5.08
C ILE A 72 1.23 -16.56 -6.29
N THR A 73 2.10 -16.35 -7.26
CA THR A 73 2.15 -17.10 -8.51
C THR A 73 3.44 -17.93 -8.56
N ILE A 74 3.29 -19.25 -8.47
CA ILE A 74 4.40 -20.20 -8.47
C ILE A 74 4.26 -21.09 -9.69
N ALA A 75 5.24 -21.10 -10.58
CA ALA A 75 5.27 -21.97 -11.76
C ALA A 75 6.41 -22.99 -11.61
N PRO A 76 6.17 -24.11 -10.91
CA PRO A 76 7.15 -25.19 -10.82
C PRO A 76 7.11 -26.09 -12.07
N SER A 77 8.20 -26.82 -12.32
CA SER A 77 8.21 -27.91 -13.29
C SER A 77 7.15 -28.96 -12.88
N PRO A 78 6.52 -29.69 -13.82
CA PRO A 78 5.40 -30.58 -13.51
C PRO A 78 5.70 -31.58 -12.39
N SER A 79 6.90 -32.18 -12.41
CA SER A 79 7.33 -33.15 -11.41
C SER A 79 7.46 -32.54 -10.02
N VAL A 80 8.11 -31.38 -9.91
CA VAL A 80 8.26 -30.67 -8.63
C VAL A 80 6.90 -30.18 -8.14
N GLY A 81 6.10 -29.59 -9.04
CA GLY A 81 4.77 -29.07 -8.77
C GLY A 81 3.84 -30.10 -8.16
N ALA A 82 3.83 -31.33 -8.70
CA ALA A 82 3.03 -32.43 -8.18
C ALA A 82 3.37 -32.78 -6.72
N GLN A 83 4.62 -32.58 -6.29
CA GLN A 83 5.07 -32.88 -4.93
C GLN A 83 4.87 -31.70 -3.97
N VAL A 84 5.15 -30.47 -4.41
CA VAL A 84 5.21 -29.30 -3.52
C VAL A 84 3.89 -28.53 -3.42
N LEU A 85 3.13 -28.41 -4.51
CA LEU A 85 1.93 -27.57 -4.54
C LEU A 85 0.85 -27.99 -3.52
N PRO A 86 0.56 -29.29 -3.30
CA PRO A 86 -0.41 -29.68 -2.28
C PRO A 86 0.00 -29.26 -0.86
N VAL A 87 1.30 -29.35 -0.55
CA VAL A 87 1.85 -28.97 0.76
C VAL A 87 1.79 -27.46 0.95
N ILE A 88 2.23 -26.70 -0.05
CA ILE A 88 2.18 -25.24 -0.06
C ILE A 88 0.73 -24.75 0.05
N TYR A 89 -0.18 -25.29 -0.76
CA TYR A 89 -1.59 -24.93 -0.72
C TYR A 89 -2.21 -25.15 0.66
N ARG A 90 -1.93 -26.31 1.28
CA ARG A 90 -2.39 -26.61 2.64
C ARG A 90 -1.84 -25.60 3.66
N ALA A 91 -0.54 -25.32 3.63
CA ALA A 91 0.08 -24.35 4.52
C ALA A 91 -0.52 -22.95 4.36
N ILE A 92 -0.75 -22.50 3.11
CA ILE A 92 -1.40 -21.22 2.82
C ILE A 92 -2.81 -21.20 3.40
N LYS A 93 -3.63 -22.23 3.16
CA LYS A 93 -5.01 -22.25 3.68
C LYS A 93 -5.09 -22.32 5.20
N THR A 94 -4.08 -22.88 5.87
CA THR A 94 -4.00 -22.91 7.33
C THR A 94 -3.56 -21.58 7.94
N HIS A 95 -2.52 -20.94 7.39
CA HIS A 95 -1.89 -19.78 8.03
C HIS A 95 -2.30 -18.42 7.43
N TYR A 96 -2.65 -18.39 6.15
CA TYR A 96 -2.95 -17.17 5.39
C TYR A 96 -4.10 -17.42 4.39
N PRO A 97 -5.33 -17.71 4.86
CA PRO A 97 -6.45 -18.11 3.99
C PRO A 97 -6.85 -17.06 2.93
N GLN A 98 -6.57 -15.79 3.20
CA GLN A 98 -6.76 -14.65 2.29
C GLN A 98 -5.78 -14.63 1.11
N LEU A 99 -4.73 -15.44 1.14
CA LEU A 99 -3.75 -15.52 0.06
C LEU A 99 -4.22 -16.50 -1.03
N LEU A 100 -4.13 -16.07 -2.28
CA LEU A 100 -4.43 -16.87 -3.46
C LEU A 100 -3.15 -17.47 -4.03
N LEU A 101 -3.20 -18.74 -4.41
CA LEU A 101 -2.10 -19.42 -5.11
C LEU A 101 -2.48 -19.61 -6.58
N ARG A 102 -1.61 -19.18 -7.50
CA ARG A 102 -1.71 -19.45 -8.94
C ARG A 102 -0.54 -20.30 -9.42
N ASN A 103 -0.82 -21.18 -10.38
CA ASN A 103 0.16 -22.03 -11.04
C ASN A 103 -0.01 -21.92 -12.57
N PRO A 104 0.59 -20.88 -13.21
CA PRO A 104 0.60 -20.76 -14.66
C PRO A 104 1.64 -21.70 -15.29
N PRO A 105 1.49 -22.06 -16.57
CA PRO A 105 2.54 -22.77 -17.29
C PRO A 105 3.79 -21.90 -17.41
N ILE A 106 4.95 -22.56 -17.43
CA ILE A 106 6.25 -21.91 -17.69
C ILE A 106 6.35 -21.65 -19.19
N GLY A 107 6.44 -20.38 -19.59
CA GLY A 107 6.54 -19.93 -20.97
C GLY A 107 7.44 -18.71 -21.04
N GLY A 108 8.73 -18.92 -21.31
CA GLY A 108 9.75 -17.86 -21.29
C GLY A 108 10.02 -17.36 -19.87
N ALA A 109 10.65 -18.20 -19.05
CA ALA A 109 10.85 -17.98 -17.60
C ALA A 109 11.44 -16.60 -17.26
N GLU A 110 12.47 -16.16 -17.99
CA GLU A 110 13.09 -14.84 -17.80
C GLU A 110 12.08 -13.71 -17.98
N ASN A 111 11.27 -13.75 -19.03
CA ASN A 111 10.25 -12.72 -19.29
C ASN A 111 9.17 -12.74 -18.20
N GLN A 112 8.72 -13.93 -17.77
CA GLN A 112 7.70 -14.07 -16.74
C GLN A 112 8.17 -13.51 -15.39
N LEU A 113 9.43 -13.75 -15.02
CA LEU A 113 10.03 -13.20 -13.81
C LEU A 113 10.27 -11.69 -13.93
N CYS A 114 10.88 -11.22 -15.02
CA CYS A 114 11.18 -9.81 -15.25
C CYS A 114 9.93 -8.92 -15.31
N GLN A 115 8.81 -9.46 -15.78
CA GLN A 115 7.53 -8.76 -15.86
C GLN A 115 6.63 -8.98 -14.64
N PHE A 116 7.11 -9.65 -13.58
CA PHE A 116 6.33 -9.99 -12.38
C PHE A 116 5.04 -10.76 -12.69
N GLN A 117 5.00 -11.51 -13.80
CA GLN A 117 3.89 -12.40 -14.11
C GLN A 117 3.93 -13.68 -13.26
N THR A 118 5.09 -14.01 -12.72
CA THR A 118 5.31 -15.14 -11.82
C THR A 118 6.32 -14.74 -10.76
N ASP A 119 6.03 -15.08 -9.50
CA ASP A 119 6.89 -14.71 -8.36
C ASP A 119 8.03 -15.70 -8.17
N LEU A 120 7.79 -16.98 -8.50
CA LEU A 120 8.76 -18.05 -8.38
C LEU A 120 8.60 -19.07 -9.50
N ILE A 121 9.72 -19.38 -10.16
CA ILE A 121 9.82 -20.47 -11.14
C ILE A 121 10.82 -21.49 -10.60
N THR A 122 10.44 -22.77 -10.63
CA THR A 122 11.38 -23.86 -10.34
C THR A 122 11.48 -24.75 -11.57
N ASP A 123 12.47 -24.50 -12.41
CA ASP A 123 12.74 -25.35 -13.57
C ASP A 123 13.77 -26.42 -13.23
N ASN A 124 13.63 -27.60 -13.81
CA ASN A 124 14.65 -28.63 -13.80
C ASN A 124 15.66 -28.28 -14.91
N MET A 125 16.41 -27.19 -14.71
CA MET A 125 17.64 -26.96 -15.47
C MET A 125 18.61 -28.06 -15.08
N PHE A 126 18.51 -29.22 -15.73
CA PHE A 126 19.65 -30.10 -15.87
C PHE A 126 20.68 -29.25 -16.59
N CYS A 127 21.72 -28.82 -15.89
CA CYS A 127 22.91 -28.26 -16.51
C CYS A 127 23.55 -29.38 -17.35
N THR A 128 23.01 -29.65 -18.54
CA THR A 128 23.70 -30.40 -19.58
C THR A 128 24.62 -29.41 -20.27
N GLY A 129 25.70 -29.03 -19.59
CA GLY A 129 26.84 -28.43 -20.26
C GLY A 129 27.57 -29.52 -21.07
N PRO A 130 28.09 -29.21 -22.27
CA PRO A 130 29.14 -30.00 -22.88
C PRO A 130 30.45 -29.93 -22.07
#